data_AF-A0A0S7WFZ8-F1
#
_entry.id   AF-A0A0S7WFZ8-F1
#
_cell.length_a   1.000
_cell.length_b   1.000
_cell.length_c   1.000
_cell.angle_alpha   90.00
_cell.angle_beta   90.00
_cell.angle_gamma   90.00
#
_symmetry.space_group_name_H-M   'P 1'
#
loop_
_entity.id
_entity.type
_entity.pdbx_description
1 polymer ?
#
loop_
_entity_poly.entity_id
_entity_poly.type
_entity_poly.pdbx_seq_one_letter_code
_entity_poly.pdbx_strand_id
1 'polypeptide(L)'
;MWEGFSEGAGGLTCASEKKETVNDVPTNYCGIDKATFEQLSALFGGTEEMGDIDEMSLDMWLAEDGGWPVRLRVHVAGTDETGQEYEAKLEMDVTDTNEDIEIKPPS
;
A
#
# COMPACT_ATOMS: atom_id res chain seq x y z
N MET A 1 14.37 6.38 -6.10
CA MET A 1 13.43 6.37 -4.96
C MET A 1 12.57 5.11 -4.97
N TRP A 2 11.96 4.72 -6.10
CA TRP A 2 11.28 3.42 -6.25
C TRP A 2 12.19 2.19 -6.27
N GLU A 3 13.45 2.33 -6.68
CA GLU A 3 14.42 1.24 -6.56
C GLU A 3 14.63 0.82 -5.09
N GLY A 4 14.62 1.77 -4.14
CA GLY A 4 14.72 1.46 -2.71
C GLY A 4 13.45 0.82 -2.14
N PHE A 5 12.27 1.16 -2.67
CA PHE A 5 11.04 0.44 -2.38
C PHE A 5 11.13 -0.99 -2.91
N SER A 6 11.63 -1.20 -4.14
CA SER A 6 11.83 -2.54 -4.71
C SER A 6 12.85 -3.40 -3.95
N GLU A 7 13.91 -2.80 -3.40
CA GLU A 7 14.89 -3.49 -2.53
C GLU A 7 14.30 -3.87 -1.17
N GLY A 8 13.54 -2.99 -0.51
CA GLY A 8 12.85 -3.28 0.75
C GLY A 8 11.63 -4.21 0.58
N ALA A 9 11.05 -4.21 -0.62
CA ALA A 9 9.92 -5.04 -1.02
C ALA A 9 10.34 -6.37 -1.67
N GLY A 10 11.61 -6.78 -1.54
CA GLY A 10 12.13 -8.04 -2.09
C GLY A 10 11.39 -9.31 -1.61
N GLY A 11 10.51 -9.18 -0.61
CA GLY A 11 9.59 -10.23 -0.15
C GLY A 11 8.18 -10.23 -0.80
N LEU A 12 7.84 -9.25 -1.64
CA LEU A 12 6.53 -9.20 -2.29
C LEU A 12 6.38 -10.34 -3.30
N THR A 13 5.55 -11.32 -2.95
CA THR A 13 5.11 -12.33 -3.89
C THR A 13 3.95 -11.78 -4.71
N CYS A 14 4.28 -11.07 -5.78
CA CYS A 14 3.26 -10.62 -6.73
C CYS A 14 2.66 -11.84 -7.43
N ALA A 15 1.35 -12.02 -7.25
CA ALA A 15 0.63 -13.11 -7.87
C ALA A 15 0.41 -12.76 -9.34
N SER A 16 1.30 -13.27 -10.21
CA SER A 16 1.25 -13.08 -11.67
C SER A 16 -0.06 -13.57 -12.31
N GLU A 17 -0.87 -14.35 -11.59
CA GLU A 17 -2.16 -14.88 -12.04
C GLU A 17 -3.33 -13.90 -11.87
N LYS A 18 -3.16 -12.79 -11.13
CA LYS A 18 -4.15 -11.72 -11.00
C LYS A 18 -3.67 -10.46 -11.72
N LYS A 19 -3.57 -10.54 -13.04
CA LYS A 19 -3.36 -9.36 -13.87
C LYS A 19 -4.65 -8.57 -13.97
N GLU A 20 -4.59 -7.30 -13.60
CA GLU A 20 -5.73 -6.38 -13.63
C GLU A 20 -5.32 -5.09 -14.33
N THR A 21 -6.23 -4.49 -15.09
CA THR A 21 -6.05 -3.13 -15.60
C THR A 21 -6.73 -2.16 -14.63
N VAL A 22 -5.95 -1.27 -14.02
CA VAL A 22 -6.44 -0.26 -13.08
C VAL A 22 -6.11 1.12 -13.65
N ASN A 23 -7.10 2.01 -13.79
CA ASN A 23 -6.93 3.35 -14.36
C ASN A 23 -6.23 3.34 -15.73
N ASP A 24 -6.62 2.40 -16.60
CA ASP A 24 -6.01 2.15 -17.92
C ASP A 24 -4.52 1.72 -17.90
N VAL A 25 -3.97 1.44 -16.71
CA VAL A 25 -2.62 0.91 -16.52
C VAL A 25 -2.66 -0.60 -16.31
N PRO A 26 -1.93 -1.41 -17.09
CA PRO A 26 -1.74 -2.83 -16.81
C PRO A 26 -0.96 -3.03 -15.51
N THR A 27 -1.48 -3.86 -14.60
CA THR A 27 -0.87 -4.05 -13.27
C THR A 27 -0.68 -5.52 -12.90
N ASN A 28 0.32 -5.74 -12.06
CA ASN A 28 0.50 -6.96 -11.29
C ASN A 28 -0.06 -6.76 -9.89
N TYR A 29 -1.00 -7.61 -9.48
CA TYR A 29 -1.49 -7.65 -8.12
C TYR A 29 -0.47 -8.32 -7.19
N CYS A 30 -0.17 -7.66 -6.09
CA CYS A 30 0.69 -8.14 -5.03
C CYS A 30 -0.10 -8.10 -3.72
N GLY A 31 -0.55 -9.28 -3.29
CA GLY A 31 -1.12 -9.45 -1.96
C GLY A 31 0.02 -9.62 -0.96
N ILE A 32 -0.05 -8.87 0.13
CA ILE A 32 1.02 -8.82 1.13
C ILE A 32 0.55 -9.54 2.38
N ASP A 33 1.36 -10.49 2.85
CA ASP A 33 1.13 -11.17 4.12
C ASP A 33 1.56 -10.31 5.32
N LYS A 34 1.13 -10.70 6.52
CA LYS A 34 1.43 -9.98 7.76
C LYS A 34 2.93 -9.70 7.96
N ALA A 35 3.78 -10.67 7.61
CA ALA A 35 5.24 -10.54 7.78
C ALA A 35 5.86 -9.47 6.87
N THR A 36 5.32 -9.33 5.65
CA THR A 36 5.77 -8.31 4.72
C THR A 36 5.17 -6.95 5.03
N PHE A 37 3.95 -6.90 5.59
CA PHE A 37 3.39 -5.65 6.13
C PHE A 37 4.19 -5.13 7.31
N GLU A 38 4.61 -5.97 8.26
CA GLU A 38 5.45 -5.54 9.40
C GLU A 38 6.76 -4.87 8.93
N GLN A 39 7.29 -5.27 7.77
CA GLN A 39 8.44 -4.60 7.15
C GLN A 39 8.07 -3.28 6.50
N LEU A 40 6.91 -3.21 5.84
CA LEU A 40 6.42 -1.99 5.18
C LEU A 40 5.87 -0.96 6.16
N SER A 41 5.33 -1.39 7.31
CA SER A 41 4.75 -0.48 8.31
C SER A 41 5.79 0.50 8.84
N ALA A 42 7.06 0.08 8.90
CA ALA A 42 8.19 0.98 9.21
C ALA A 42 8.30 2.16 8.22
N LEU A 43 7.92 1.99 6.95
CA LEU A 43 7.87 3.07 5.96
C LEU A 43 6.69 4.01 6.18
N PHE A 44 5.64 3.55 6.87
CA PHE A 44 4.42 4.32 7.19
C PHE A 44 4.43 4.89 8.61
N GLY A 45 5.58 4.89 9.30
CA GLY A 45 5.72 5.44 10.65
C GLY A 45 5.60 4.42 11.79
N GLY A 46 5.52 3.12 11.46
CA GLY A 46 5.42 2.03 12.42
C GLY A 46 3.98 1.71 12.84
N THR A 47 3.81 0.57 13.53
CA THR A 47 2.52 0.12 14.09
C THR A 47 2.53 0.09 15.61
N GLU A 48 3.58 0.60 16.25
CA GLU A 48 3.74 0.53 17.72
C GLU A 48 2.60 1.24 18.46
N GLU A 49 2.06 2.32 17.90
CA GLU A 49 0.93 3.06 18.49
C GLU A 49 -0.45 2.48 18.15
N MET A 50 -0.52 1.41 17.34
CA MET A 50 -1.78 0.81 16.90
C MET A 50 -2.30 -0.29 17.83
N GLY A 51 -1.60 -0.59 18.93
CA GLY A 51 -2.00 -1.66 19.85
C GLY A 51 -1.90 -3.07 19.23
N ASP A 52 -2.78 -3.97 19.67
CA ASP A 52 -2.80 -5.35 19.18
C ASP A 52 -3.55 -5.43 17.84
N ILE A 53 -2.89 -5.97 16.81
CA ILE A 53 -3.48 -6.13 15.47
C ILE A 53 -3.98 -7.56 15.26
N ASP A 54 -5.30 -7.69 15.18
CA ASP A 54 -6.01 -8.96 15.00
C ASP A 54 -6.14 -9.34 13.51
N GLU A 55 -6.51 -8.37 12.67
CA GLU A 55 -6.65 -8.54 11.23
C GLU A 55 -5.87 -7.48 10.47
N MET A 56 -5.26 -7.91 9.37
CA MET A 56 -4.49 -7.03 8.52
C MET A 56 -4.44 -7.60 7.11
N SER A 57 -4.75 -6.75 6.13
CA SER A 57 -4.51 -7.05 4.73
C SER A 57 -3.95 -5.82 4.02
N LEU A 58 -3.02 -6.07 3.10
CA LEU A 58 -2.56 -5.06 2.18
C LEU A 58 -2.58 -5.64 0.77
N ASP A 59 -3.31 -4.95 -0.10
CA ASP A 59 -3.41 -5.24 -1.51
C ASP A 59 -2.74 -4.10 -2.29
N MET A 60 -1.80 -4.44 -3.16
CA MET A 60 -1.09 -3.46 -3.99
C MET A 60 -1.18 -3.86 -5.45
N TRP A 61 -1.42 -2.88 -6.31
CA TRP A 61 -1.38 -3.05 -7.76
C TRP A 61 -0.21 -2.23 -8.29
N LEU A 62 0.80 -2.93 -8.81
CA LEU A 62 1.99 -2.31 -9.37
C LEU A 62 1.90 -2.29 -10.89
N ALA A 63 2.21 -1.16 -11.51
CA ALA A 63 2.27 -1.05 -12.96
C ALA A 63 3.25 -2.08 -13.54
N GLU A 64 2.86 -2.79 -14.59
CA GLU A 64 3.76 -3.72 -15.30
C GLU A 64 4.99 -2.97 -15.85
N ASP A 65 4.79 -1.72 -16.28
CA ASP A 65 5.85 -0.83 -16.71
C ASP A 65 6.33 0.05 -15.56
N GLY A 66 7.61 -0.08 -15.20
CA GLY A 66 8.26 0.73 -14.16
C GLY A 66 7.93 0.37 -12.70
N GLY A 67 6.99 -0.55 -12.43
CA GLY A 67 6.77 -1.12 -11.10
C GLY A 67 6.27 -0.15 -10.03
N TRP A 68 5.64 0.96 -10.43
CA TRP A 68 5.11 1.97 -9.50
C TRP A 68 3.69 1.61 -9.02
N PRO A 69 3.28 2.04 -7.82
CA PRO A 69 1.97 1.68 -7.27
C PRO A 69 0.85 2.49 -7.94
N VAL A 70 -0.08 1.78 -8.58
CA VAL A 70 -1.29 2.34 -9.21
C VAL A 70 -2.44 2.37 -8.22
N ARG A 71 -2.55 1.35 -7.36
CA ARG A 71 -3.56 1.26 -6.31
C ARG A 71 -2.98 0.61 -5.06
N LEU A 72 -3.43 1.08 -3.91
CA LEU A 72 -3.16 0.51 -2.59
C LEU A 72 -4.47 0.39 -1.83
N ARG A 73 -4.71 -0.78 -1.25
CA ARG A 73 -5.74 -0.97 -0.22
C ARG A 73 -5.10 -1.55 1.02
N VAL A 74 -5.41 -0.95 2.15
CA VAL A 74 -4.97 -1.41 3.47
C VAL A 74 -6.21 -1.58 4.33
N HIS A 75 -6.28 -2.70 5.02
CA HIS A 75 -7.24 -2.94 6.07
C HIS A 75 -6.47 -3.37 7.32
N VAL A 76 -6.80 -2.75 8.45
CA VAL A 76 -6.27 -3.09 9.75
C VAL A 76 -7.43 -3.10 10.73
N ALA A 77 -7.55 -4.14 11.52
CA ALA A 77 -8.46 -4.19 12.65
C ALA A 77 -7.74 -4.78 13.87
N GLY A 78 -8.10 -4.28 15.04
CA GLY A 78 -7.39 -4.65 16.25
C GLY A 78 -8.01 -4.00 17.48
N THR A 79 -7.24 -4.04 18.56
CA THR A 79 -7.61 -3.46 19.84
C THR A 79 -6.54 -2.49 20.30
N ASP A 80 -6.95 -1.27 20.68
CA ASP A 80 -6.02 -0.26 21.19
C ASP A 80 -5.55 -0.54 22.62
N GLU A 81 -4.63 0.28 23.14
CA GLU A 81 -4.08 0.13 24.49
C GLU A 81 -5.14 0.22 25.61
N THR A 82 -6.33 0.76 25.33
CA THR A 82 -7.45 0.87 26.28
C THR A 82 -8.38 -0.33 26.24
N GLY A 83 -8.16 -1.28 25.33
CA GLY A 83 -9.03 -2.42 25.10
C GLY A 83 -10.20 -2.13 24.17
N GLN A 84 -10.18 -1.01 23.43
CA GLN A 84 -11.23 -0.65 22.47
C GLN A 84 -10.90 -1.21 21.08
N GLU A 85 -11.86 -1.91 20.49
CA GLU A 85 -11.76 -2.40 19.11
C GLU A 85 -11.75 -1.23 18.12
N TYR A 86 -10.90 -1.31 17.11
CA TYR A 86 -10.85 -0.38 16.00
C TYR A 86 -10.78 -1.11 14.66
N GLU A 87 -11.23 -0.41 13.62
CA GLU A 87 -11.06 -0.81 12.23
C GLU A 87 -10.64 0.41 11.41
N ALA A 88 -9.56 0.28 10.65
CA ALA A 88 -9.05 1.27 9.73
C ALA A 88 -8.98 0.71 8.31
N LYS A 89 -9.49 1.49 7.36
CA LYS A 89 -9.44 1.18 5.93
C LYS A 89 -8.82 2.37 5.20
N LEU A 90 -7.77 2.10 4.43
CA LEU A 90 -7.15 3.07 3.55
C LEU A 90 -7.24 2.55 2.12
N GLU A 91 -7.74 3.39 1.22
CA GLU A 91 -7.74 3.14 -0.20
C GLU A 91 -7.11 4.34 -0.89
N MET A 92 -6.18 4.07 -1.80
CA MET A 92 -5.46 5.08 -2.56
C MET A 92 -5.37 4.63 -4.01
N ASP A 93 -5.77 5.53 -4.90
CA ASP A 93 -5.57 5.42 -6.34
C ASP A 93 -4.59 6.50 -6.78
N VAL A 94 -3.60 6.10 -7.58
CA VAL A 94 -2.64 7.01 -8.18
C VAL A 94 -2.98 7.15 -9.66
N THR A 95 -3.32 8.37 -10.07
CA THR A 95 -3.67 8.73 -11.44
C THR A 95 -2.76 9.85 -11.95
N ASP A 96 -2.87 10.16 -13.24
CA ASP A 96 -2.24 11.34 -13.86
C ASP A 96 -0.72 11.41 -13.61
N THR A 97 -0.07 10.24 -13.60
CA THR A 97 1.37 10.14 -13.38
C THR A 97 2.15 10.72 -14.55
N ASN A 98 3.24 11.42 -14.26
CA ASN A 98 4.05 12.18 -15.22
C ASN A 98 3.31 13.38 -15.84
N GLU A 99 2.22 13.84 -15.24
CA GLU A 99 1.62 15.12 -15.60
C GLU A 99 2.22 16.29 -14.79
N ASP A 100 2.21 17.48 -15.40
CA ASP A 100 2.65 18.70 -14.74
C ASP A 100 1.60 19.15 -13.71
N ILE A 101 2.02 19.31 -12.45
CA ILE A 101 1.16 19.79 -11.37
C ILE A 101 1.32 21.31 -11.22
N GLU A 102 0.24 22.07 -11.44
CA GLU A 102 0.21 23.51 -11.17
C GLU A 102 -0.32 23.78 -9.75
N ILE A 103 0.55 24.24 -8.84
CA ILE A 103 0.14 24.64 -7.48
C ILE A 103 -0.12 26.15 -7.46
N LYS A 104 -1.39 26.52 -7.38
CA LYS A 104 -1.81 27.93 -7.25
C LYS A 104 -1.78 28.37 -5.79
N PRO A 105 -1.31 29.58 -5.48
CA PRO A 105 -1.39 30.10 -4.12
C PRO A 105 -2.84 30.20 -3.65
N PRO A 106 -3.14 29.92 -2.37
CA PRO A 106 -4.47 30.15 -1.82
C PRO A 106 -4.77 31.66 -1.86
N SER A 107 -6.00 32.01 -2.24
CA SER A 107 -6.51 33.38 -2.27
C SER A 107 -6.77 33.93 -0.87
#